data_AF-A0A8T1TSL0-F1
#
_entry.id   AF-A0A8T1TSL0-F1
#
_cell.length_a   1.000
_cell.length_b   1.000
_cell.length_c   1.000
_cell.angle_alpha   90.00
_cell.angle_beta   90.00
_cell.angle_gamma   90.00
#
_symmetry.space_group_name_H-M   'P 1'
#
loop_
_entity.id
_entity.type
_entity.pdbx_description
1 polymer ?
#
loop_
_entity_poly.entity_id
_entity_poly.type
_entity_poly.pdbx_seq_one_letter_code
_entity_poly.pdbx_strand_id
1 'polypeptide(L)'
;MGKCGSSKQNEPDTKSNAAPKSQHVEPEKAPKPAPTIGSKVCIHGKHAGFAGHVHYAKGEFVGVALSSPVGKNDGSVKGVRYFECSPSHGLMVRPNDVTLAA
;
A
#
# COMPACT_ATOMS: atom_id res chain seq x y z
N MET A 1 -21.85 -52.90 5.57
CA MET A 1 -20.95 -52.76 6.73
C MET A 1 -19.65 -52.13 6.24
N GLY A 2 -19.39 -50.87 6.60
CA GLY A 2 -18.27 -50.11 6.05
C GLY A 2 -16.91 -50.39 6.71
N LYS A 3 -15.87 -49.76 6.16
CA LYS A 3 -14.76 -49.08 6.87
C LYS A 3 -13.85 -48.32 5.89
N CYS A 4 -13.32 -47.19 6.40
CA CYS A 4 -12.24 -46.27 5.96
C CYS A 4 -11.37 -46.71 4.77
N GLY A 5 -10.94 -45.85 3.84
CA GLY A 5 -10.41 -44.49 4.00
C GLY A 5 -8.88 -44.54 3.89
N SER A 6 -8.27 -43.86 2.90
CA SER A 6 -6.86 -43.42 2.91
C SER A 6 -6.53 -42.53 1.72
N SER A 7 -6.15 -41.30 2.07
CA SER A 7 -5.50 -40.25 1.30
C SER A 7 -4.15 -40.70 0.73
N LYS A 8 -3.75 -40.16 -0.42
CA LYS A 8 -2.37 -39.85 -0.86
C LYS A 8 -2.47 -39.01 -2.14
N GLN A 9 -1.65 -38.01 -2.46
CA GLN A 9 -0.65 -37.19 -1.79
C GLN A 9 -0.36 -36.08 -2.82
N ASN A 10 -0.25 -34.84 -2.35
CA ASN A 10 0.12 -33.68 -3.16
C ASN A 10 1.57 -33.80 -3.65
N GLU A 11 1.83 -33.33 -4.87
CA GLU A 11 3.15 -32.96 -5.35
C GLU A 11 3.23 -31.43 -5.52
N PRO A 12 4.45 -30.86 -5.53
CA PRO A 12 4.78 -29.62 -4.85
C PRO A 12 4.96 -28.46 -5.82
N ASP A 13 4.81 -27.22 -5.34
CA ASP A 13 5.43 -26.10 -6.04
C ASP A 13 6.02 -25.06 -5.07
N THR A 14 7.34 -24.95 -5.20
CA THR A 14 8.19 -23.76 -5.06
C THR A 14 8.18 -22.99 -3.74
N LYS A 15 9.01 -23.49 -2.81
CA LYS A 15 9.75 -22.64 -1.87
C LYS A 15 10.93 -22.00 -2.62
N SER A 16 10.79 -20.75 -3.06
CA SER A 16 11.95 -19.90 -3.38
C SER A 16 12.03 -18.76 -2.36
N ASN A 17 13.09 -18.83 -1.56
CA ASN A 17 13.47 -17.85 -0.56
C ASN A 17 13.76 -16.50 -1.23
N ALA A 18 13.02 -15.46 -0.88
CA ALA A 18 13.50 -14.08 -1.02
C ALA A 18 14.14 -13.69 0.31
N ALA A 19 15.46 -13.46 0.26
CA ALA A 19 16.27 -13.02 1.38
C ALA A 19 15.69 -11.78 2.09
N PRO A 20 15.89 -11.63 3.41
CA PRO A 20 15.50 -10.41 4.11
C PRO A 20 16.34 -9.25 3.55
N LYS A 21 15.69 -8.30 2.87
CA LYS A 21 16.34 -7.03 2.51
C LYS A 21 16.66 -6.29 3.81
N SER A 22 17.95 -6.34 4.14
CA SER A 22 18.64 -5.56 5.17
C SER A 22 17.98 -4.19 5.37
N GLN A 23 17.32 -4.03 6.52
CA GLN A 23 16.87 -2.73 6.99
C GLN A 23 18.10 -2.05 7.60
N HIS A 24 18.80 -1.26 6.77
CA HIS A 24 19.62 -0.19 7.27
C HIS A 24 18.69 0.76 8.03
N VAL A 25 18.71 0.69 9.37
CA VAL A 25 18.03 1.65 10.23
C VAL A 25 18.88 2.91 10.22
N GLU A 26 18.61 3.80 9.28
CA GLU A 26 19.12 5.18 9.34
C GLU A 26 18.45 5.92 10.50
N PRO A 27 19.17 6.80 11.22
CA PRO A 27 18.67 7.43 12.44
C PRO A 27 17.38 8.19 12.16
N GLU A 28 16.40 7.96 13.02
CA GLU A 28 15.02 8.43 12.95
C GLU A 28 14.96 9.96 12.81
N LYS A 29 14.99 10.42 11.56
CA LYS A 29 14.60 11.79 11.20
C LYS A 29 13.12 11.90 11.54
N ALA A 30 12.77 12.85 12.42
CA ALA A 30 11.40 13.09 12.85
C ALA A 30 10.41 12.95 11.67
N PRO A 31 9.32 12.19 11.82
CA PRO A 31 8.41 11.91 10.71
C PRO A 31 7.89 13.23 10.15
N LYS A 32 8.09 13.45 8.84
CA LYS A 32 7.48 14.59 8.16
C LYS A 32 5.97 14.53 8.38
N PRO A 33 5.31 15.65 8.71
CA PRO A 33 3.87 15.67 8.88
C PRO A 33 3.21 15.19 7.57
N ALA A 34 2.22 14.30 7.71
CA ALA A 34 1.45 13.85 6.56
C ALA A 34 0.71 15.03 5.91
N PRO A 35 0.52 15.03 4.58
CA PRO A 35 -0.30 16.04 3.91
C PRO A 35 -1.72 16.08 4.49
N THR A 36 -2.31 17.27 4.55
CA THR A 36 -3.73 17.42 4.85
C THR A 36 -4.54 16.71 3.77
N ILE A 37 -5.56 15.95 4.17
CA ILE A 37 -6.51 15.34 3.23
C ILE A 37 -7.06 16.38 2.25
N GLY A 38 -7.26 15.96 1.00
CA GLY A 38 -7.70 16.82 -0.09
C GLY A 38 -6.61 17.72 -0.66
N SER A 39 -5.41 17.76 -0.08
CA SER A 39 -4.29 18.50 -0.66
C SER A 39 -3.81 17.83 -1.94
N LYS A 40 -3.47 18.64 -2.94
CA LYS A 40 -2.77 18.14 -4.13
C LYS A 40 -1.38 17.69 -3.76
N VAL A 41 -0.99 16.54 -4.28
CA VAL A 41 0.29 15.92 -3.99
C VAL A 41 0.94 15.33 -5.23
N CYS A 42 2.26 15.29 -5.23
CA CYS A 42 3.09 14.63 -6.23
C CYS A 42 3.87 13.49 -5.59
N ILE A 43 3.94 12.35 -6.28
CA ILE A 43 4.71 11.18 -5.87
C ILE A 43 5.96 11.09 -6.75
N HIS A 44 7.13 11.27 -6.14
CA HIS A 44 8.43 11.30 -6.82
C HIS A 44 8.48 12.22 -8.07
N GLY A 45 7.67 13.27 -8.11
CA GLY A 45 7.55 14.18 -9.27
C GLY A 45 6.95 13.57 -10.54
N LYS A 46 6.37 12.36 -10.48
CA LYS A 46 5.85 11.64 -11.65
C LYS A 46 4.33 11.50 -11.66
N HIS A 47 3.74 11.24 -10.50
CA HIS A 47 2.30 10.98 -10.38
C HIS A 47 1.65 12.03 -9.51
N ALA A 48 0.59 12.65 -10.03
CA ALA A 48 -0.21 13.64 -9.31
C ALA A 48 -1.50 13.02 -8.77
N GLY A 49 -1.97 13.54 -7.64
CA GLY A 49 -3.21 13.12 -7.03
C GLY A 49 -3.59 13.96 -5.81
N PHE A 50 -4.51 13.44 -5.02
CA PHE A 50 -4.99 14.08 -3.80
C PHE A 50 -4.79 13.18 -2.59
N ALA A 51 -4.39 13.76 -1.46
CA ALA A 51 -4.24 13.05 -0.21
C ALA A 51 -5.62 12.56 0.32
N GLY A 52 -5.71 11.29 0.68
CA GLY A 52 -6.88 10.64 1.26
C GLY A 52 -6.66 10.24 2.72
N HIS A 53 -7.73 9.82 3.39
CA HIS A 53 -7.69 9.35 4.78
C HIS A 53 -6.95 8.00 4.90
N VAL A 54 -6.23 7.80 6.00
CA VAL A 54 -5.67 6.50 6.40
C VAL A 54 -5.85 6.32 7.90
N HIS A 55 -6.85 5.54 8.30
CA HIS A 55 -7.23 5.41 9.72
C HIS A 55 -6.41 4.39 10.51
N TYR A 56 -5.83 3.39 9.85
CA TYR A 56 -5.17 2.25 10.51
C TYR A 56 -3.65 2.40 10.71
N ALA A 57 -3.05 3.39 10.05
CA ALA A 57 -1.62 3.61 10.02
C ALA A 57 -1.35 5.05 10.46
N LYS A 58 -1.17 5.27 11.78
CA LYS A 58 -0.95 6.57 12.43
C LYS A 58 0.23 7.33 11.82
N GLY A 59 0.01 8.00 10.69
CA GLY A 59 1.05 8.73 9.95
C GLY A 59 2.07 7.86 9.21
N GLU A 60 1.88 6.54 9.13
CA GLU A 60 2.84 5.67 8.46
C GLU A 60 2.67 5.67 6.92
N PHE A 61 1.41 5.79 6.48
CA PHE A 61 1.05 5.80 5.07
C PHE A 61 0.20 7.02 4.73
N VAL A 62 0.34 7.49 3.50
CA VAL A 62 -0.54 8.45 2.86
C VAL A 62 -1.29 7.71 1.77
N GLY A 63 -2.62 7.73 1.84
CA GLY A 63 -3.47 7.29 0.74
C GLY A 63 -3.50 8.39 -0.32
N VAL A 64 -3.28 8.05 -1.58
CA VAL A 64 -3.32 9.00 -2.68
C VAL A 64 -4.32 8.53 -3.74
N ALA A 65 -5.30 9.37 -4.02
CA ALA A 65 -6.19 9.22 -5.18
C ALA A 65 -5.52 9.87 -6.40
N LEU A 66 -4.97 9.04 -7.28
CA LEU A 66 -4.23 9.46 -8.47
C LEU A 66 -5.16 9.95 -9.56
N SER A 67 -4.68 10.89 -10.38
CA SER A 67 -5.41 11.36 -11.56
C SER A 67 -5.45 10.33 -12.70
N SER A 68 -4.53 9.37 -12.72
CA SER A 68 -4.41 8.35 -13.78
C SER A 68 -4.48 6.92 -13.20
N PRO A 69 -4.90 5.92 -13.98
CA PRO A 69 -5.11 4.53 -13.52
C PRO A 69 -3.79 3.74 -13.42
N VAL A 70 -2.81 4.29 -12.69
CA VAL A 70 -1.46 3.72 -12.50
C VAL A 70 -1.21 3.31 -11.04
N GLY A 71 -2.27 3.35 -10.21
CA GLY A 71 -2.29 2.91 -8.84
C GLY A 71 -2.42 1.38 -8.69
N LYS A 72 -2.56 0.93 -7.45
CA LYS A 72 -2.60 -0.49 -7.07
C LYS A 72 -3.92 -0.93 -6.44
N ASN A 73 -4.78 0.02 -6.10
CA ASN A 73 -6.05 -0.22 -5.42
C ASN A 73 -7.11 0.79 -5.87
N ASP A 74 -8.31 0.66 -5.33
CA ASP A 74 -9.48 1.51 -5.56
C ASP A 74 -9.80 2.38 -4.32
N GLY A 75 -8.81 2.61 -3.46
CA GLY A 75 -8.97 3.24 -2.16
C GLY A 75 -9.29 2.26 -1.03
N SER A 76 -9.36 0.96 -1.31
CA SER A 76 -9.46 -0.10 -0.30
C SER A 76 -8.22 -1.01 -0.26
N VAL A 77 -7.85 -1.51 0.93
CA VAL A 77 -6.79 -2.50 1.10
C VAL A 77 -7.28 -3.59 2.06
N LYS A 78 -7.24 -4.85 1.61
CA LYS A 78 -7.73 -6.03 2.36
C LYS A 78 -9.18 -5.89 2.85
N GLY A 79 -10.06 -5.32 2.02
CA GLY A 79 -11.48 -5.15 2.32
C GLY A 79 -11.83 -3.93 3.18
N VAL A 80 -10.86 -3.13 3.61
CA VAL A 80 -11.09 -1.89 4.36
C VAL A 80 -10.95 -0.70 3.42
N ARG A 81 -11.96 0.17 3.37
CA ARG A 81 -11.92 1.42 2.57
C ARG A 81 -11.31 2.57 3.38
N TYR A 82 -10.39 3.28 2.75
CA TYR A 82 -9.63 4.40 3.34
C TYR A 82 -9.98 5.73 2.70
N PHE A 83 -10.08 5.75 1.38
CA PHE A 83 -10.51 6.89 0.58
C PHE A 83 -11.30 6.40 -0.62
N GLU A 84 -11.96 7.30 -1.33
CA GLU A 84 -12.72 6.98 -2.54
C GLU A 84 -11.94 7.33 -3.81
N CYS A 85 -11.83 6.38 -4.73
CA CYS A 85 -11.31 6.60 -6.08
C CYS A 85 -11.73 5.46 -7.01
N SER A 86 -11.58 5.67 -8.32
CA SER A 86 -11.81 4.62 -9.32
C SER A 86 -10.84 3.44 -9.18
N PRO A 87 -11.17 2.26 -9.75
CA PRO A 87 -10.25 1.11 -9.78
C PRO A 87 -8.89 1.49 -10.38
N SER A 88 -7.81 1.05 -9.75
CA SER A 88 -6.43 1.36 -10.14
C SER A 88 -6.02 2.84 -10.00
N HIS A 89 -6.79 3.68 -9.30
CA HIS A 89 -6.38 5.06 -9.00
C HIS A 89 -5.80 5.23 -7.59
N GLY A 90 -5.96 4.26 -6.71
CA GLY A 90 -5.49 4.36 -5.33
C GLY A 90 -4.07 3.86 -5.17
N LEU A 91 -3.27 4.59 -4.39
CA LEU A 91 -1.92 4.17 -4.01
C LEU A 91 -1.65 4.49 -2.53
N MET A 92 -1.02 3.55 -1.82
CA MET A 92 -0.52 3.75 -0.45
C MET A 92 0.99 3.97 -0.53
N VAL A 93 1.48 5.09 0.00
CA VAL A 93 2.90 5.48 -0.05
C VAL A 93 3.39 5.98 1.31
N ARG A 94 4.71 6.08 1.50
CA ARG A 94 5.26 6.72 2.71
C ARG A 94 5.15 8.23 2.59
N PRO A 95 5.01 8.97 3.71
CA PRO A 95 5.04 10.44 3.69
C PRO A 95 6.26 11.03 2.98
N ASN A 96 7.41 10.35 3.01
CA ASN A 96 8.63 10.78 2.33
C ASN A 96 8.58 10.71 0.80
N ASP A 97 7.68 9.90 0.25
CA ASP A 97 7.51 9.72 -1.20
C ASP A 97 6.62 10.81 -1.80
N VAL A 98 6.03 11.66 -0.94
CA VAL A 98 4.99 12.63 -1.28
C VAL A 98 5.52 14.05 -1.07
N THR A 99 5.27 14.92 -2.04
CA THR A 99 5.45 16.36 -1.91
C THR A 99 4.11 17.07 -2.13
N LEU A 100 3.88 18.18 -1.43
CA LEU A 100 2.75 19.04 -1.73
C LEU A 100 2.93 19.65 -3.12
N ALA A 101 1.87 19.62 -3.91
CA ALA A 101 1.81 20.31 -5.20
C ALA A 101 1.11 21.66 -5.01
N ALA A 102 1.61 22.69 -5.69
CA ALA A 102 1.02 24.03 -5.73
C ALA A 102 -0.26 24.06 -6.59
#